data_AF-A0A6A9SST9-F1
#
_entry.id   AF-A0A6A9SST9-F1
#
_cell.length_a   1.000
_cell.length_b   1.000
_cell.length_c   1.000
_cell.angle_alpha   90.00
_cell.angle_beta   90.00
_cell.angle_gamma   90.00
#
_symmetry.space_group_name_H-M   'P 1'
#
loop_
_entity.id
_entity.type
_entity.pdbx_description
1 polymer ?
#
loop_
_entity_poly.entity_id
_entity_poly.type
_entity_poly.pdbx_seq_one_letter_code
_entity_poly.pdbx_strand_id
1 'polypeptide(L)' 'MGEASSGLPMMNPEMCMECACSRELRFRPSNERIECDCGAVYAVAVTKIRRGEEE' A
#
# COMPACT_ATOMS: atom_id res chain seq x y z
N MET A 1 -23.34 -25.83 -18.65
CA MET A 1 -23.18 -25.62 -17.20
C MET A 1 -21.85 -24.92 -17.00
N GLY A 2 -21.88 -23.59 -17.06
CA GLY A 2 -20.69 -22.76 -16.92
C GLY A 2 -21.01 -21.69 -15.90
N GLU A 3 -20.12 -21.53 -14.93
CA GLU A 3 -19.78 -20.29 -14.27
C GLU A 3 -18.60 -20.61 -13.34
N ALA A 4 -17.39 -20.53 -13.90
CA ALA A 4 -16.21 -20.34 -13.09
C ALA A 4 -16.26 -18.89 -12.63
N SER A 5 -16.79 -18.65 -11.43
CA SER A 5 -16.62 -17.36 -10.75
C SER A 5 -15.13 -17.18 -10.47
N SER A 6 -14.43 -16.52 -11.39
CA SER A 6 -13.09 -16.00 -11.16
C SER A 6 -13.19 -14.96 -10.04
N GLY A 7 -12.98 -15.39 -8.80
CA GLY A 7 -12.73 -14.50 -7.69
C GLY A 7 -11.57 -13.59 -8.09
N LEU A 8 -11.81 -12.28 -8.11
CA LEU A 8 -10.78 -11.28 -8.38
C LEU A 8 -9.59 -11.58 -7.45
N PRO A 9 -8.35 -11.72 -7.97
CA PRO A 9 -7.19 -11.87 -7.11
C PRO A 9 -7.19 -10.66 -6.17
N MET A 10 -7.15 -10.91 -4.85
CA MET A 10 -6.98 -9.84 -3.87
C MET A 10 -5.76 -9.02 -4.28
N MET A 11 -6.02 -7.84 -4.87
CA MET A 11 -4.95 -6.99 -5.36
C MET A 11 -4.20 -6.50 -4.13
N ASN A 12 -3.00 -7.04 -3.92
CA ASN A 12 -2.00 -6.44 -3.04
C ASN A 12 -1.17 -5.51 -3.91
N PRO A 13 -1.59 -4.26 -4.18
CA PRO A 13 -0.84 -3.37 -5.06
C PRO A 13 0.54 -3.06 -4.47
N GLU A 14 1.55 -2.95 -5.34
CA GLU A 14 2.82 -2.33 -4.98
C GLU A 14 2.62 -0.82 -4.92
N MET A 15 3.04 -0.20 -3.82
CA MET A 15 3.09 1.23 -3.65
C MET A 15 4.54 1.69 -3.63
N CYS A 16 4.77 2.90 -4.12
CA CYS A 16 6.07 3.55 -4.09
C CYS A 16 5.98 4.83 -3.27
N MET A 17 7.01 5.11 -2.48
CA MET A 17 7.22 6.39 -1.81
C MET A 17 8.67 6.84 -1.98
N GLU A 18 8.92 8.14 -1.83
CA GLU A 18 10.29 8.67 -1.78
C GLU A 18 10.69 8.92 -0.32
N CYS A 19 11.82 8.36 0.08
CA CYS A 19 12.46 8.66 1.35
C CYS A 19 13.07 10.07 1.32
N ALA A 20 13.19 10.73 2.48
CA ALA A 20 13.81 12.06 2.56
C ALA A 20 15.29 12.11 2.06
N CYS A 21 15.96 10.97 1.95
CA CYS A 21 17.29 10.85 1.32
C CYS A 21 17.23 10.70 -0.21
N SER A 22 16.08 10.98 -0.83
CA SER A 22 15.79 10.89 -2.27
C SER A 22 15.86 9.48 -2.86
N ARG A 23 15.70 8.44 -2.03
CA ARG A 23 15.58 7.06 -2.51
C ARG A 23 14.12 6.65 -2.69
N GLU A 24 13.81 6.02 -3.81
CA GLU A 24 12.54 5.32 -4.01
C GLU A 24 12.49 4.06 -3.13
N LEU A 25 11.40 3.92 -2.37
CA LEU A 25 11.08 2.74 -1.58
C LEU A 25 9.79 2.13 -2.09
N ARG A 26 9.78 0.81 -2.24
CA ARG A 26 8.61 0.04 -2.68
C ARG A 26 8.10 -0.81 -1.53
N PHE A 27 6.79 -0.81 -1.34
CA PHE A 27 6.14 -1.53 -0.26
C PHE A 27 4.75 -2.00 -0.67
N ARG A 28 4.20 -2.96 0.07
CA ARG A 28 2.83 -3.42 -0.05
C ARG A 28 2.02 -2.88 1.15
N PRO A 29 0.70 -2.69 1.02
CA PRO A 29 -0.14 -2.31 2.15
C PRO A 29 -0.12 -3.31 3.31
N SER A 30 0.34 -4.54 3.07
CA SER A 30 0.54 -5.57 4.10
C SER A 30 1.84 -5.40 4.90
N ASN A 31 2.77 -4.55 4.45
CA ASN A 31 3.97 -4.23 5.22
C ASN A 31 3.57 -3.40 6.43
N GLU A 32 4.03 -3.76 7.63
CA GLU A 32 3.82 -2.94 8.84
C GLU A 32 4.88 -1.84 8.97
N ARG A 33 6.07 -2.08 8.41
CA ARG A 33 7.25 -1.24 8.51
C ARG A 33 8.04 -1.25 7.21
N ILE A 34 8.63 -0.10 6.87
CA ILE A 34 9.57 0.07 5.76
C ILE A 34 10.84 0.69 6.35
N GLU A 35 11.99 0.12 6.03
CA GLU A 35 13.30 0.63 6.44
C GLU A 35 14.08 1.08 5.21
N CYS A 36 14.62 2.30 5.27
CA CYS A 36 15.53 2.82 4.27
C CYS A 36 16.98 2.59 4.71
N ASP A 37 17.87 2.38 3.75
CA ASP A 37 19.32 2.24 3.95
C ASP A 37 19.98 3.47 4.62
N CYS A 38 19.34 4.64 4.57
CA CYS A 38 19.80 5.80 5.35
C CYS A 38 19.49 5.71 6.86
N GLY A 39 18.84 4.62 7.31
CA GLY A 39 18.43 4.37 8.69
C GLY A 39 17.03 4.89 9.03
N ALA A 40 16.31 5.49 8.08
CA ALA A 40 14.93 5.95 8.30
C ALA A 40 13.95 4.77 8.39
N VAL A 41 13.01 4.87 9.33
CA VAL A 41 11.98 3.85 9.55
C VAL A 41 10.59 4.49 9.39
N TYR A 42 9.77 3.90 8.53
CA TYR A 42 8.41 4.35 8.24
C TYR A 42 7.40 3.29 8.69
N ALA A 43 6.32 3.73 9.33
CA ALA A 43 5.16 2.89 9.65
C ALA A 43 4.11 3.02 8.54
N VAL A 44 3.49 1.91 8.14
CA VAL A 44 2.43 1.91 7.13
C VAL A 44 1.09 1.84 7.83
N ALA A 45 0.21 2.81 7.54
CA ALA A 45 -1.15 2.85 8.04
C ALA A 45 -2.14 2.93 6.87
N VAL A 46 -3.10 2.00 6.83
CA VAL A 46 -4.14 1.97 5.80
C VAL A 46 -5.42 2.59 6.36
N THR A 47 -5.69 3.83 5.98
CA THR A 47 -6.92 4.53 6.35
C THR A 47 -7.97 4.35 5.26
N LYS A 48 -9.13 3.78 5.61
CA LYS A 48 -10.28 3.73 4.70
C LYS A 48 -11.00 5.07 4.72
N ILE A 49 -10.85 5.86 3.67
CA ILE A 49 -11.60 7.10 3.50
C ILE A 49 -13.00 6.73 2.97
N ARG A 50 -14.05 7.05 3.73
CA ARG A 50 -15.42 6.98 3.21
C ARG A 50 -15.63 8.20 2.31
N ARG A 51 -16.00 7.98 1.05
CA ARG A 51 -16.42 9.05 0.15
C ARG A 51 -17.82 9.50 0.57
N GLY A 52 -17.92 10.60 1.33
CA GLY A 52 -19.22 11.13 1.76
C GLY A 52 -19.16 12.09 2.96
N GLU A 53 -18.32 13.12 2.92
CA GLU A 53 -18.52 14.37 3.67
C GLU A 53 -18.42 15.52 2.64
N GLU A 54 -19.45 15.63 1.81
CA GLU A 54 -19.83 16.90 1.20
C GLU A 54 -20.91 17.50 2.11
N GLU A 55 -20.50 18.31 3.09
CA GLU A 55 -21.36 19.25 3.82
C GLU A 55 -20.59 20.55 4.11
#